data_AF-A0A523E331-F1
#
_entry.id   AF-A0A523E331-F1
#
_cell.length_a   1.000
_cell.length_b   1.000
_cell.length_c   1.000
_cell.angle_alpha   90.00
_cell.angle_beta   90.00
_cell.angle_gamma   90.00
#
_symmetry.space_group_name_H-M   'P 1'
#
loop_
_entity.id
_entity.type
_entity.pdbx_description
1 polymer ?
#
loop_
_entity_poly.entity_id
_entity_poly.type
_entity_poly.pdbx_seq_one_letter_code
_entity_poly.pdbx_strand_id
1 'polypeptide(L)'
;MSTVKSDARLNFRLPMELKTTIERAAAQLGQSVSDFAVSTLVRAAREVIREHDVTELSDRDRDLFISLLEDADASANETLSAAADRYKKEMV
;
A
#
# COMPACT_ATOMS: atom_id res chain seq x y z
N MET A 1 -1.39 -5.04 -30.79
CA MET A 1 -1.32 -4.60 -29.38
C MET A 1 -2.73 -4.21 -28.95
N SER A 2 -3.30 -4.90 -27.96
CA SER A 2 -4.65 -4.60 -27.49
C SER A 2 -4.62 -3.26 -26.77
N THR A 3 -5.25 -2.24 -27.34
CA THR A 3 -5.40 -0.93 -26.69
C THR A 3 -6.34 -1.11 -25.50
N VAL A 4 -5.80 -1.04 -24.28
CA VAL A 4 -6.61 -1.03 -23.05
C VAL A 4 -7.63 0.09 -23.17
N LYS A 5 -8.91 -0.27 -23.12
CA LYS A 5 -10.01 0.68 -23.29
C LYS A 5 -10.18 1.47 -21.99
N SER A 6 -10.01 2.79 -22.04
CA SER A 6 -10.22 3.69 -20.90
C SER A 6 -11.72 4.00 -20.76
N ASP A 7 -12.47 3.16 -20.05
CA ASP A 7 -13.92 3.33 -19.84
C ASP A 7 -14.29 3.90 -18.45
N ALA A 8 -13.44 3.68 -17.44
CA ALA A 8 -13.59 4.23 -16.09
C ALA A 8 -13.20 5.73 -16.02
N ARG A 9 -13.91 6.50 -15.19
CA ARG A 9 -13.69 7.94 -15.01
C ARG A 9 -13.61 8.32 -13.53
N LEU A 10 -12.69 9.23 -13.21
CA LEU A 10 -12.61 9.95 -11.95
C LEU A 10 -12.98 11.42 -12.22
N ASN A 11 -14.03 11.90 -11.55
CA ASN A 11 -14.49 13.29 -11.67
C ASN A 11 -14.19 14.04 -10.38
N PHE A 12 -13.50 15.17 -10.49
CA PHE A 12 -13.14 16.01 -9.34
C PHE A 12 -13.79 17.38 -9.45
N ARG A 13 -14.25 17.90 -8.32
CA ARG A 13 -14.55 19.33 -8.16
C ARG A 13 -13.46 19.92 -7.29
N LEU A 14 -12.74 20.91 -7.82
CA LEU A 14 -11.63 21.55 -7.14
C LEU A 14 -11.67 23.07 -7.35
N PRO A 15 -11.12 23.86 -6.41
CA PRO A 15 -10.89 25.28 -6.59
C PRO A 15 -10.06 25.57 -7.84
N MET A 16 -10.30 26.73 -8.47
CA MET A 16 -9.59 27.17 -9.67
C MET A 16 -8.08 27.24 -9.44
N GLU A 17 -7.63 27.69 -8.27
CA GLU A 17 -6.21 27.81 -7.92
C GLU A 17 -5.47 26.46 -7.95
N LEU A 18 -6.12 25.39 -7.48
CA LEU A 18 -5.55 24.04 -7.54
C LEU A 18 -5.48 23.55 -8.99
N LYS A 19 -6.52 23.83 -9.79
CA LYS A 19 -6.52 23.49 -11.22
C LYS A 19 -5.35 24.18 -11.94
N THR A 20 -5.16 25.48 -11.71
CA THR A 20 -4.05 26.25 -12.29
C THR A 20 -2.69 25.68 -11.88
N THR A 21 -2.55 25.25 -10.62
CA THR A 21 -1.31 24.64 -10.13
C THR A 21 -1.01 23.33 -10.84
N ILE A 22 -2.01 22.46 -10.99
CA ILE A 22 -1.92 21.19 -11.70
C ILE A 22 -1.57 21.41 -13.18
N GLU A 23 -2.23 22.38 -13.84
CA GLU A 23 -1.97 22.73 -15.25
C GLU A 23 -0.53 23.20 -15.48
N ARG A 24 0.00 24.03 -14.58
CA ARG A 24 1.39 24.46 -14.63
C ARG A 24 2.35 23.28 -14.46
N ALA A 25 2.09 22.37 -13.53
CA ALA A 25 2.94 21.20 -13.32
C ALA A 25 2.93 20.25 -14.54
N ALA A 26 1.75 20.00 -15.12
CA ALA A 26 1.60 19.20 -16.34
C ALA A 26 2.37 19.81 -17.52
N ALA A 27 2.27 21.15 -17.69
CA ALA A 27 2.97 21.87 -18.74
C ALA A 27 4.50 21.80 -18.59
N GLN A 28 5.03 21.89 -17.37
CA GLN A 28 6.48 21.73 -17.12
C GLN A 28 7.01 20.34 -17.50
N LEU A 29 6.16 19.32 -17.42
CA LEU A 29 6.49 17.95 -17.81
C LEU A 29 6.12 17.63 -19.27
N GLY A 30 5.59 18.60 -20.02
CA GLY A 30 5.22 18.41 -21.43
C GLY A 30 4.09 17.39 -21.66
N GLN A 31 3.21 17.20 -20.68
CA GLN A 31 2.12 16.22 -20.74
C GLN A 31 0.75 16.86 -20.53
N SER A 32 -0.32 16.16 -20.91
CA SER A 32 -1.68 16.63 -20.67
C SER A 32 -1.99 16.63 -19.16
N VAL A 33 -2.96 17.45 -18.74
CA VAL A 33 -3.45 17.46 -17.35
C VAL A 33 -3.95 16.09 -16.93
N SER A 34 -4.63 15.38 -17.84
CA SER A 34 -5.14 14.03 -17.61
C SER A 34 -4.00 13.03 -17.38
N ASP A 35 -2.96 13.04 -18.21
CA ASP A 35 -1.83 12.13 -18.08
C ASP A 35 -1.02 12.41 -16.82
N PHE A 36 -0.81 13.70 -16.50
CA PHE A 36 -0.18 14.13 -15.26
C PHE A 36 -0.98 13.65 -14.04
N ALA A 37 -2.30 13.83 -14.05
CA ALA A 37 -3.17 13.43 -12.96
C ALA A 37 -3.17 11.90 -12.77
N VAL A 38 -3.35 11.13 -13.84
CA VAL A 38 -3.37 9.67 -13.79
C VAL A 38 -2.04 9.12 -13.29
N SER A 39 -0.91 9.58 -13.85
CA SER A 39 0.42 9.12 -13.43
C SER A 39 0.72 9.45 -11.97
N THR A 40 0.37 10.67 -11.53
CA THR A 40 0.56 11.10 -10.14
C THR A 40 -0.30 10.30 -9.18
N LEU A 41 -1.59 10.11 -9.49
CA LEU A 41 -2.52 9.36 -8.65
C LEU A 41 -2.13 7.88 -8.56
N VAL A 42 -1.74 7.25 -9.67
CA VAL A 42 -1.30 5.84 -9.67
C VAL A 42 -0.03 5.67 -8.83
N ARG A 43 0.92 6.59 -8.94
CA ARG A 43 2.15 6.54 -8.13
C ARG A 43 1.84 6.66 -6.64
N ALA A 44 1.06 7.66 -6.25
CA ALA A 44 0.69 7.86 -4.85
C ALA A 44 -0.14 6.69 -4.29
N ALA A 45 -1.11 6.17 -5.07
CA ALA A 45 -1.90 5.03 -4.66
C ALA A 45 -1.04 3.77 -4.41
N ARG A 46 -0.07 3.51 -5.28
CA ARG A 46 0.87 2.37 -5.10
C ARG A 46 1.73 2.52 -3.86
N GLU A 47 2.16 3.74 -3.54
CA GLU A 47 2.93 4.02 -2.33
C GLU A 47 2.11 3.73 -1.08
N VAL A 48 0.88 4.24 -1.00
CA VAL A 48 -0.05 3.98 0.11
C VAL A 48 -0.36 2.49 0.25
N ILE A 49 -0.66 1.79 -0.85
CA ILE A 49 -0.92 0.35 -0.81
C ILE A 49 0.30 -0.40 -0.29
N ARG A 50 1.50 -0.07 -0.78
CA ARG A 50 2.75 -0.71 -0.34
C ARG A 50 3.00 -0.47 1.16
N GLU A 51 2.77 0.75 1.65
CA GLU A 51 2.95 1.07 3.08
C GLU A 51 2.02 0.27 3.99
N HIS A 52 0.82 -0.05 3.52
CA HIS A 52 -0.15 -0.84 4.30
C HIS A 52 0.03 -2.35 4.13
N ASP A 53 0.42 -2.82 2.94
CA ASP A 53 0.48 -4.24 2.63
C ASP A 53 1.87 -4.86 2.91
N VAL A 54 2.93 -4.04 2.99
CA VAL A 54 4.30 -4.52 3.22
C VAL A 54 4.71 -4.27 4.66
N THR A 55 4.95 -5.35 5.39
CA THR A 55 5.67 -5.28 6.68
C THR A 55 7.17 -5.31 6.39
N GLU A 56 7.86 -4.21 6.68
CA GLU A 56 9.32 -4.14 6.59
C GLU A 56 9.94 -4.68 7.88
N LEU A 57 10.71 -5.76 7.76
CA LEU A 57 11.43 -6.37 8.88
C LEU A 57 12.86 -5.82 8.94
N SER A 58 13.38 -5.61 10.15
CA SER A 58 14.82 -5.41 10.34
C SER A 58 15.59 -6.65 9.88
N ASP A 59 16.88 -6.54 9.56
CA ASP A 59 17.69 -7.71 9.19
C ASP A 59 17.62 -8.82 10.26
N ARG A 60 17.68 -8.42 11.54
CA ARG A 60 17.52 -9.34 12.67
C ARG A 60 16.18 -10.05 12.65
N ASP A 61 15.09 -9.29 12.47
CA ASP A 61 13.74 -9.86 12.52
C ASP A 61 13.44 -10.71 11.29
N ARG A 62 13.99 -10.36 10.12
CA ARG A 62 13.96 -11.19 8.92
C ARG A 62 14.64 -12.52 9.15
N ASP A 63 15.89 -12.50 9.65
CA ASP A 63 16.66 -13.72 9.85
C ASP A 63 15.99 -14.64 10.89
N LEU A 64 15.44 -14.04 11.96
CA LEU A 64 14.62 -14.77 12.94
C LEU A 64 13.36 -15.36 12.29
N PHE A 65 12.62 -14.56 11.52
CA PHE A 65 11.40 -14.99 10.84
C PHE A 65 11.65 -16.17 9.89
N ILE A 66 12.71 -16.10 9.08
CA ILE A 66 13.10 -17.20 8.18
C ILE A 66 13.48 -18.44 8.99
N SER A 67 14.29 -18.30 10.05
CA SER A 67 14.68 -19.45 10.88
C SER A 67 13.47 -20.15 11.52
N LEU A 68 12.44 -19.40 11.89
CA LEU A 68 11.20 -19.94 12.44
C LEU A 68 10.30 -20.59 11.39
N LEU A 69 10.35 -20.14 10.13
CA LEU A 69 9.62 -20.80 9.03
C LEU A 69 10.25 -22.15 8.63
N GLU A 70 11.56 -22.28 8.81
CA GLU A 70 12.31 -23.51 8.50
C GLU A 70 12.24 -24.55 9.63
N ASP A 71 11.98 -24.11 10.87
CA ASP A 71 11.85 -24.99 12.03
C ASP A 71 10.44 -25.61 12.12
N ALA A 72 10.30 -26.84 11.63
CA ALA A 72 9.05 -27.59 11.65
C ALA A 72 8.58 -28.02 13.05
N ASP A 73 9.47 -27.99 14.05
CA ASP A 73 9.18 -28.37 15.43
C ASP A 73 8.94 -27.15 16.34
N ALA A 74 8.99 -25.93 15.78
CA ALA A 74 8.75 -24.70 16.52
C ALA A 74 7.34 -24.70 17.15
N SER A 75 7.30 -24.48 18.47
CA SER A 75 6.06 -24.44 19.24
C SER A 75 5.91 -23.13 20.00
N ALA A 76 4.67 -22.69 20.19
CA ALA A 76 4.39 -21.48 20.94
C ALA A 76 4.80 -21.67 22.41
N ASN A 77 5.54 -20.71 22.96
CA ASN A 77 5.88 -20.74 24.38
C ASN A 77 4.62 -20.61 25.26
N GLU A 78 4.77 -20.90 26.56
CA GLU A 78 3.65 -20.89 27.52
C GLU A 78 2.92 -19.54 27.57
N THR A 79 3.66 -18.43 27.42
CA THR A 79 3.09 -17.08 27.47
C THR A 79 2.21 -16.80 26.24
N LEU A 80 2.66 -17.19 25.05
CA LEU A 80 1.89 -17.06 23.80
C LEU A 80 0.63 -17.93 23.83
N SER A 81 0.75 -19.18 24.30
CA SER A 81 -0.37 -20.10 24.44
C SER A 81 -1.44 -19.54 25.41
N ALA A 82 -1.01 -19.05 26.58
CA ALA A 82 -1.92 -18.45 27.55
C ALA A 82 -2.61 -17.17 27.02
N ALA A 83 -1.91 -16.36 26.21
CA ALA A 83 -2.50 -15.18 25.58
C ALA A 83 -3.56 -15.54 24.54
N ALA A 84 -3.31 -16.57 23.72
CA ALA A 84 -4.28 -17.09 22.75
C ALA A 84 -5.54 -17.64 23.44
N ASP A 85 -5.36 -18.38 24.53
CA ASP A 85 -6.48 -18.91 25.34
C ASP A 85 -7.33 -17.80 25.96
N ARG A 86 -6.70 -16.71 26.43
CA ARG A 86 -7.43 -15.55 26.95
C ARG A 86 -8.26 -14.88 25.87
N TYR A 87 -7.68 -14.60 24.70
CA TYR A 87 -8.38 -13.99 23.58
C TYR A 87 -9.61 -14.82 23.15
N LYS A 88 -9.46 -16.15 23.07
CA LYS A 88 -10.55 -17.07 22.72
C LYS A 88 -11.71 -17.04 23.72
N LYS A 89 -11.43 -16.78 25.02
CA LYS A 89 -12.46 -16.65 26.06
C LYS A 89 -13.20 -15.31 26.03
N GLU A 90 -12.57 -14.25 25.56
CA GLU A 90 -13.16 -12.90 25.49
C GLU A 90 -14.02 -12.69 24.23
N MET A 91 -13.81 -13.50 23.19
CA MET A 91 -14.55 -13.45 21.92
C MET A 91 -15.82 -14.31 21.89
N VAL A 92 -16.12 -15.07 22.95
CA VAL A 92 -17.30 -15.93 23.11
C VAL A 92 -18.22 -15.34 24.18
#